data_AF-A0AAD5AG10-F1
#
_entry.id   AF-A0AAD5AG10-F1
#
_cell.length_a   1.000
_cell.length_b   1.000
_cell.length_c   1.000
_cell.angle_alpha   90.00
_cell.angle_beta   90.00
_cell.angle_gamma   90.00
#
_symmetry.space_group_name_H-M   'P 1'
#
loop_
_entity.id
_entity.type
_entity.pdbx_description
1 polymer ?
#
loop_
_entity_poly.entity_id
_entity_poly.type
_entity_poly.pdbx_seq_one_letter_code
_entity_poly.pdbx_strand_id
1 'polypeptide(L)'
;MSRPWMLHVELLLVLWLGMVHAQNEMVFTLGTFQNVSIPVNGSVEVNLPRIPAEVAFVILQFHTQHLNATISYTRVPAYGTSVTTSDSGLLFPLLPSQLSLSCFLLAPNDESVAGIGVILPYSLADPVPGACNQEFPLEIDPNIYLLYNLYETTIRFAPANIGYARGTSPPACDVETDLSSRWRLEYDVYQFFLPESDLSERMMIKGMETVARGMNMMENGRKLMTLSSQDKTLLSFNSIPGQGVIYSIIVRDPVLNSSSSYVPVHTYACSFTAAVDGCTTLGRPSTKVFFTIAGLAGLLVCFLGHRFFKCELFCLGFGFGAFFFFVLITRTTTTGTTTLDYDLRLALTALMGVVWGVALVMSWWRFGSVMACVIVAGLVLGFLVSSLVFFTPLGDVSVFHNDVVFWVTFSCITLVVPLFFIRWPREGNILTCGVVGAYMVVLAVNSYTYTSLSYITLDVLKRFLNDDFSRAFISVPLQNIDFILISVWAILAVSGVVLQLYRERSRPFFPPSPYVLWCQERERRKTNVLDPSHHTPSLPARLLARIRQLTRHPEPAGERTPLLL
;
A
#
# COMPACT_ATOMS: atom_id res chain seq x y z
N MET A 1 -4.45 41.78 -69.03
CA MET A 1 -5.50 41.08 -68.25
C MET A 1 -4.87 40.29 -67.11
N SER A 2 -4.22 40.94 -66.13
CA SER A 2 -3.43 40.21 -65.10
C SER A 2 -3.35 40.91 -63.73
N ARG A 3 -4.21 41.89 -63.45
CA ARG A 3 -4.26 42.57 -62.14
C ARG A 3 -5.35 42.09 -61.16
N PRO A 4 -6.51 41.55 -61.56
CA PRO A 4 -7.52 41.14 -60.57
C PRO A 4 -7.24 39.77 -59.93
N TRP A 5 -6.38 38.94 -60.54
CA TRP A 5 -6.09 37.59 -60.03
C TRP A 5 -5.03 37.59 -58.90
N MET A 6 -4.05 38.51 -58.95
CA MET A 6 -3.06 38.65 -57.86
C MET A 6 -3.69 39.16 -56.55
N LEU A 7 -4.64 40.09 -56.64
CA LEU A 7 -5.35 40.61 -55.46
C LEU A 7 -6.22 39.55 -54.78
N HIS A 8 -6.83 38.65 -55.54
CA HIS A 8 -7.59 37.54 -54.95
C HIS A 8 -6.69 36.48 -54.30
N VAL A 9 -5.51 36.21 -54.86
CA VAL A 9 -4.54 35.27 -54.27
C VAL A 9 -3.91 35.85 -53.01
N GLU A 10 -3.59 37.14 -52.96
CA GLU A 10 -3.09 37.77 -51.73
C GLU A 10 -4.18 37.89 -50.66
N LEU A 11 -5.44 38.17 -51.02
CA LEU A 11 -6.53 38.19 -50.05
C LEU A 11 -6.83 36.79 -49.50
N LEU A 12 -6.76 35.75 -50.35
CA LEU A 12 -6.88 34.35 -49.94
C LEU A 12 -5.70 33.91 -49.07
N LEU A 13 -4.47 34.35 -49.36
CA LEU A 13 -3.29 34.10 -48.54
C LEU A 13 -3.38 34.83 -47.18
N VAL A 14 -3.88 36.06 -47.13
CA VAL A 14 -4.09 36.79 -45.87
C VAL A 14 -5.24 36.18 -45.05
N LEU A 15 -6.30 35.68 -45.71
CA LEU A 15 -7.37 34.91 -45.07
C LEU A 15 -6.90 33.52 -44.63
N TRP A 16 -5.96 32.88 -45.34
CA TRP A 16 -5.36 31.61 -44.94
C TRP A 16 -4.33 31.77 -43.82
N LEU A 17 -3.45 32.77 -43.89
CA LEU A 17 -2.51 33.11 -42.82
C LEU A 17 -3.22 33.64 -41.57
N GLY A 18 -4.36 34.34 -41.74
CA GLY A 18 -5.22 34.76 -40.63
C GLY A 18 -6.01 33.62 -39.98
N MET A 19 -6.13 32.46 -40.63
CA MET A 19 -6.80 31.27 -40.07
C MET A 19 -5.86 30.19 -39.52
N VAL A 20 -4.54 30.40 -39.54
CA VAL A 20 -3.53 29.44 -39.00
C VAL A 20 -3.04 29.79 -37.58
N HIS A 21 -3.63 30.80 -36.94
CA HIS A 21 -3.39 31.08 -35.52
C HIS A 21 -4.71 31.36 -34.80
N ALA A 22 -5.56 30.33 -34.68
CA ALA A 22 -6.59 30.34 -33.65
C ALA A 22 -5.88 30.30 -32.28
N GLN A 23 -5.63 31.49 -31.71
CA GLN A 23 -5.16 31.62 -30.33
C GLN A 23 -6.27 31.07 -29.43
N ASN A 24 -6.02 29.91 -28.82
CA ASN A 24 -6.85 29.42 -27.72
C ASN A 24 -6.47 30.21 -26.47
N GLU A 25 -7.04 31.41 -26.36
CA GLU A 25 -6.97 32.26 -25.19
C GLU A 25 -8.07 31.85 -24.19
N MET A 26 -7.72 31.67 -22.92
CA MET A 26 -8.67 31.37 -21.86
C MET A 26 -8.56 32.39 -20.74
N VAL A 27 -9.71 32.93 -20.32
CA VAL A 27 -9.79 33.93 -19.26
C VAL A 27 -10.13 33.27 -17.93
N PHE A 28 -9.16 33.29 -17.01
CA PHE A 28 -9.32 32.74 -15.66
C PHE A 28 -9.91 33.76 -14.70
N THR A 29 -10.65 33.25 -13.72
CA THR A 29 -11.13 34.02 -12.57
C THR A 29 -10.48 33.52 -11.28
N LEU A 30 -10.14 34.45 -10.38
CA LEU A 30 -9.50 34.10 -9.11
C LEU A 30 -10.36 33.12 -8.32
N GLY A 31 -9.73 32.04 -7.85
CA GLY A 31 -10.32 31.01 -7.01
C GLY A 31 -11.27 30.06 -7.73
N THR A 32 -11.63 30.26 -8.99
CA THR A 32 -12.54 29.35 -9.70
C THR A 32 -11.76 28.29 -10.45
N PHE A 33 -12.17 27.04 -10.29
CA PHE A 33 -11.62 25.96 -11.10
C PHE A 33 -12.19 25.99 -12.52
N GLN A 34 -11.33 25.73 -13.50
CA GLN A 34 -11.71 25.69 -14.92
C GLN A 34 -11.07 24.48 -15.61
N ASN A 35 -11.85 23.77 -16.41
CA ASN A 35 -11.33 22.69 -17.24
C ASN A 35 -10.62 23.28 -18.46
N VAL A 36 -9.40 22.82 -18.72
CA VAL A 36 -8.57 23.27 -19.84
C VAL A 36 -8.19 22.06 -20.67
N SER A 37 -8.39 22.16 -21.98
CA SER A 37 -7.88 21.21 -22.96
C SER A 37 -6.79 21.86 -23.81
N ILE A 38 -5.58 21.31 -23.72
CA ILE A 38 -4.41 21.76 -24.46
C ILE A 38 -4.30 20.92 -25.74
N PRO A 39 -4.36 21.55 -26.93
CA PRO A 39 -4.26 20.82 -28.20
C PRO A 39 -2.83 20.30 -28.44
N VAL A 40 -2.72 19.23 -29.23
CA VAL A 40 -1.44 18.63 -29.64
C VAL A 40 -0.55 19.69 -30.31
N ASN A 41 0.70 19.81 -29.85
CA ASN A 41 1.68 20.78 -30.37
C ASN A 41 1.19 22.23 -30.37
N GLY A 42 0.18 22.55 -29.55
CA GLY A 42 -0.32 23.90 -29.36
C GLY A 42 -0.02 24.44 -27.96
N SER A 43 -0.29 25.72 -27.80
CA SER A 43 -0.24 26.39 -26.50
C SER A 43 -1.57 27.08 -26.22
N VAL A 44 -1.98 27.06 -24.96
CA VAL A 44 -3.13 27.81 -24.45
C VAL A 44 -2.58 28.98 -23.65
N GLU A 45 -3.02 30.19 -23.99
CA GLU A 45 -2.68 31.40 -23.25
C GLU A 45 -3.71 31.61 -22.15
N VAL A 46 -3.25 31.57 -20.90
CA VAL A 46 -4.08 31.76 -19.71
C VAL A 46 -3.96 33.21 -19.27
N ASN A 47 -5.08 33.94 -19.35
CA ASN A 47 -5.16 35.34 -19.01
C ASN A 47 -5.97 35.57 -17.74
N LEU A 48 -5.38 36.29 -16.79
CA LEU A 48 -6.02 36.67 -15.54
C LEU A 48 -6.18 38.19 -15.48
N PRO A 49 -7.37 38.73 -15.79
CA PRO A 49 -7.65 40.16 -15.67
C PRO A 49 -8.19 40.52 -14.28
N ARG A 50 -8.06 41.81 -13.92
CA ARG A 50 -8.67 42.43 -12.72
C ARG A 50 -8.16 41.87 -11.38
N ILE A 51 -6.85 41.79 -11.23
CA ILE A 51 -6.23 41.38 -9.95
C ILE A 51 -6.44 42.49 -8.89
N PRO A 52 -7.06 42.21 -7.73
CA PRO A 52 -7.27 43.19 -6.66
C PRO A 52 -5.94 43.69 -6.09
N ALA A 53 -5.87 44.94 -5.63
CA ALA A 53 -4.64 45.55 -5.11
C ALA A 53 -4.07 44.88 -3.84
N GLU A 54 -4.93 44.20 -3.08
CA GLU A 54 -4.61 43.53 -1.80
C GLU A 54 -3.79 42.24 -2.00
N VAL A 55 -3.83 41.66 -3.20
CA VAL A 55 -3.12 40.42 -3.53
C VAL A 55 -1.64 40.76 -3.77
N ALA A 56 -0.70 40.14 -3.07
CA ALA A 56 0.73 40.36 -3.29
C ALA A 56 1.30 39.45 -4.38
N PHE A 57 0.84 38.20 -4.43
CA PHE A 57 1.22 37.22 -5.44
C PHE A 57 0.07 36.25 -5.73
N VAL A 58 0.14 35.57 -6.87
CA VAL A 58 -0.83 34.54 -7.26
C VAL A 58 -0.09 33.24 -7.58
N ILE A 59 -0.72 32.11 -7.27
CA ILE A 59 -0.25 30.78 -7.68
C ILE A 59 -1.25 30.22 -8.69
N LEU A 60 -0.79 29.98 -9.91
CA LEU A 60 -1.53 29.19 -10.89
C LEU A 60 -1.18 27.73 -10.70
N GLN A 61 -2.20 26.88 -10.62
CA GLN A 61 -2.07 25.44 -10.50
C GLN A 61 -2.77 24.79 -11.70
N PHE A 62 -2.19 23.72 -12.23
CA PHE A 62 -2.75 22.92 -13.30
C PHE A 62 -2.52 21.44 -13.01
N HIS A 63 -3.61 20.68 -12.94
CA HIS A 63 -3.62 19.29 -12.54
C HIS A 63 -4.20 18.40 -13.63
N THR A 64 -3.53 17.30 -13.90
CA THR A 64 -3.85 16.30 -14.93
C THR A 64 -3.65 14.91 -14.34
N GLN A 65 -4.40 13.88 -14.77
CA GLN A 65 -4.35 12.59 -14.06
C GLN A 65 -3.03 11.83 -14.24
N HIS A 66 -2.48 11.84 -15.45
CA HIS A 66 -1.29 11.03 -15.76
C HIS A 66 -0.43 11.58 -16.90
N LEU A 67 -0.95 12.51 -17.70
CA LEU A 67 -0.20 13.14 -18.78
C LEU A 67 0.48 14.41 -18.27
N ASN A 68 1.80 14.49 -18.40
CA ASN A 68 2.51 15.70 -17.99
C ASN A 68 2.08 16.89 -18.86
N ALA A 69 1.93 18.05 -18.23
CA ALA A 69 1.72 19.33 -18.91
C ALA A 69 2.86 20.28 -18.56
N THR A 70 3.21 21.17 -19.48
CA THR A 70 4.20 22.22 -19.23
C THR A 70 3.49 23.54 -18.98
N ILE A 71 3.76 24.16 -17.84
CA ILE A 71 3.36 25.53 -17.53
C ILE A 71 4.58 26.44 -17.61
N SER A 72 4.43 27.61 -18.24
CA SER A 72 5.57 28.51 -18.51
C SER A 72 5.19 29.98 -18.40
N TYR A 73 6.11 30.80 -17.86
CA TYR A 73 5.99 32.27 -17.90
C TYR A 73 6.07 32.80 -19.33
N THR A 74 6.80 32.11 -20.20
CA THR A 74 7.08 32.51 -21.59
C THR A 74 6.48 31.53 -22.59
N ARG A 75 6.13 32.01 -23.79
CA ARG A 75 5.57 31.16 -24.85
C ARG A 75 6.51 30.01 -25.24
N VAL A 76 7.81 30.27 -25.28
CA VAL A 76 8.83 29.25 -25.47
C VAL A 76 9.34 28.84 -24.08
N PRO A 77 9.13 27.59 -23.64
CA PRO A 77 9.62 27.12 -22.35
C PRO A 77 11.14 27.16 -22.31
N ALA A 78 11.70 27.70 -21.23
CA ALA A 78 13.13 27.68 -20.97
C ALA A 78 13.38 27.18 -19.53
N TYR A 79 14.62 26.78 -19.28
CA TYR A 79 15.06 26.48 -17.92
C TYR A 79 14.92 27.73 -17.04
N GLY A 80 14.40 27.58 -15.83
CA GLY A 80 14.08 28.71 -14.95
C GLY A 80 12.70 29.33 -15.19
N THR A 81 12.09 29.12 -16.35
CA THR A 81 10.81 29.77 -16.70
C THR A 81 9.64 28.82 -16.88
N SER A 82 9.87 27.51 -16.75
CA SER A 82 8.84 26.49 -16.98
C SER A 82 9.05 25.25 -16.12
N VAL A 83 7.96 24.54 -15.87
CA VAL A 83 7.95 23.23 -15.20
C VAL A 83 7.02 22.28 -15.94
N THR A 84 7.42 21.01 -16.00
CA THR A 84 6.70 19.95 -16.73
C THR A 84 6.38 18.79 -15.79
N THR A 85 5.15 18.72 -15.29
CA THR A 85 4.67 17.68 -14.37
C THR A 85 3.16 17.47 -14.55
N SER A 86 2.62 16.38 -14.00
CA SER A 86 1.17 16.13 -13.96
C SER A 86 0.43 17.14 -13.08
N ASP A 87 1.06 17.53 -11.98
CA ASP A 87 0.64 18.61 -11.09
C ASP A 87 1.68 19.72 -11.17
N SER A 88 1.34 20.77 -11.92
CA SER A 88 2.24 21.89 -12.22
C SER A 88 1.70 23.17 -11.60
N GLY A 89 2.58 24.04 -11.12
CA GLY A 89 2.20 25.40 -10.78
C GLY A 89 3.33 26.41 -10.85
N LEU A 90 2.92 27.67 -11.04
CA LEU A 90 3.79 28.84 -11.12
C LEU A 90 3.33 29.91 -10.16
N LEU A 91 4.30 30.59 -9.53
CA LEU A 91 4.06 31.68 -8.60
C LEU A 91 4.44 33.01 -9.25
N PHE A 92 3.50 33.94 -9.30
CA PHE A 92 3.70 35.26 -9.90
C PHE A 92 3.72 36.34 -8.82
N PRO A 93 4.89 36.87 -8.43
CA PRO A 93 4.97 38.06 -7.59
C PRO A 93 4.47 39.26 -8.40
N LEU A 94 3.55 40.04 -7.83
CA LEU A 94 2.89 41.13 -8.55
C LEU A 94 3.67 42.43 -8.43
N LEU A 95 3.75 43.18 -9.54
CA LEU A 95 4.24 44.55 -9.54
C LEU A 95 3.17 45.51 -8.97
N PRO A 96 3.57 46.68 -8.44
CA PRO A 96 2.66 47.58 -7.70
C PRO A 96 1.35 47.92 -8.43
N SER A 97 1.41 48.20 -9.74
CA SER A 97 0.25 48.56 -10.57
C SER A 97 -0.20 47.45 -11.52
N GLN A 98 0.20 46.19 -11.28
CA GLN A 98 -0.18 45.08 -12.15
C GLN A 98 -1.62 44.64 -11.88
N LEU A 99 -2.44 44.70 -12.93
CA LEU A 99 -3.86 44.34 -12.92
C LEU A 99 -4.19 43.11 -13.76
N SER A 100 -3.23 42.64 -14.55
CA SER A 100 -3.37 41.45 -15.38
C SER A 100 -2.08 40.63 -15.44
N LEU A 101 -2.24 39.33 -15.70
CA LEU A 101 -1.16 38.38 -15.89
C LEU A 101 -1.52 37.47 -17.07
N SER A 102 -0.50 37.06 -17.84
CA SER A 102 -0.61 35.98 -18.81
C SER A 102 0.47 34.93 -18.58
N CYS A 103 0.15 33.68 -18.90
CA CYS A 103 1.11 32.57 -18.95
C CYS A 103 0.66 31.51 -19.95
N PHE A 104 1.51 30.52 -20.21
CA PHE A 104 1.30 29.55 -21.28
C PHE A 104 1.24 28.13 -20.73
N LEU A 105 0.23 27.39 -21.18
CA LEU A 105 0.10 25.95 -20.97
C LEU A 105 0.41 25.23 -22.28
N LEU A 106 1.28 24.24 -22.25
CA LEU A 106 1.74 23.50 -23.41
C LEU A 106 1.67 21.99 -23.15
N ALA A 107 1.37 21.24 -24.22
CA ALA A 107 1.49 19.80 -24.23
C ALA A 107 2.95 19.43 -24.61
N PRO A 108 3.71 18.75 -23.74
CA PRO A 108 5.12 18.40 -24.02
C PRO A 108 5.25 17.25 -25.02
N ASN A 109 4.21 16.42 -25.17
CA ASN A 109 4.18 15.23 -26.01
C ASN A 109 3.21 15.42 -27.19
N ASP A 110 3.25 14.52 -28.18
CA ASP A 110 2.31 14.48 -29.32
C ASP A 110 0.86 14.05 -28.94
N GLU A 111 0.46 14.29 -27.70
CA GLU A 111 -0.87 13.96 -27.17
C GLU A 111 -1.55 15.22 -26.62
N SER A 112 -2.86 15.34 -26.83
CA SER A 112 -3.65 16.43 -26.23
C SER A 112 -3.81 16.19 -24.74
N VAL A 113 -3.58 17.21 -23.94
CA VAL A 113 -3.66 17.12 -22.47
C VAL A 113 -4.88 17.87 -21.97
N ALA A 114 -5.77 17.18 -21.26
CA ALA A 114 -6.88 17.80 -20.54
C ALA A 114 -6.60 17.79 -19.03
N GLY A 115 -7.05 18.82 -18.35
CA GLY A 115 -6.86 18.95 -16.91
C GLY A 115 -7.70 20.08 -16.33
N ILE A 116 -7.47 20.34 -15.04
CA ILE A 116 -8.14 21.39 -14.29
C ILE A 116 -7.14 22.42 -13.81
N GLY A 117 -7.45 23.69 -14.04
CA GLY A 117 -6.64 24.83 -13.61
C GLY A 117 -7.35 25.66 -12.55
N VAL A 118 -6.58 26.25 -11.64
CA VAL A 118 -7.07 27.24 -10.68
C VAL A 118 -5.99 28.28 -10.38
N ILE A 119 -6.41 29.53 -10.19
CA ILE A 119 -5.51 30.60 -9.75
C ILE A 119 -5.89 31.03 -8.34
N LEU A 120 -4.97 30.90 -7.39
CA LEU A 120 -5.18 31.24 -5.99
C LEU A 120 -4.45 32.54 -5.63
N PRO A 121 -5.16 33.54 -5.08
CA PRO A 121 -4.56 34.79 -4.62
C PRO A 121 -4.03 34.68 -3.18
N TYR A 122 -2.93 35.37 -2.90
CA TYR A 122 -2.33 35.49 -1.56
C TYR A 122 -1.99 36.95 -1.24
N SER A 123 -2.09 37.31 0.03
CA SER A 123 -1.82 38.65 0.56
C SER A 123 -0.34 38.87 0.89
N LEU A 124 0.05 40.10 1.22
CA LEU A 124 1.42 40.45 1.64
C LEU A 124 1.84 39.78 2.96
N ALA A 125 0.86 39.39 3.80
CA ALA A 125 1.13 38.74 5.07
C ALA A 125 1.37 37.24 4.88
N ASP A 126 0.92 36.65 3.77
CA ASP A 126 1.03 35.22 3.53
C ASP A 126 2.47 34.85 3.17
N PRO A 127 3.04 33.78 3.76
CA PRO A 127 4.36 33.28 3.38
C PRO A 127 4.39 32.90 1.89
N VAL A 128 5.56 32.98 1.26
CA VAL A 128 5.73 32.69 -0.18
C VAL A 128 6.32 31.28 -0.34
N PRO A 129 5.53 30.28 -0.79
CA PRO A 129 5.98 28.90 -0.95
C PRO A 129 7.14 28.81 -1.95
N GLY A 130 8.20 28.10 -1.55
CA GLY A 130 9.34 27.82 -2.44
C GLY A 130 10.21 29.01 -2.82
N ALA A 131 10.05 30.17 -2.16
CA ALA A 131 10.82 31.38 -2.45
C ALA A 131 12.30 31.31 -2.01
N CYS A 132 12.67 30.29 -1.24
CA CYS A 132 14.07 30.00 -0.88
C CYS A 132 14.54 28.72 -1.58
N ASN A 133 14.31 28.62 -2.89
CA ASN A 133 14.71 27.48 -3.68
C ASN A 133 16.20 27.55 -4.10
N GLN A 134 16.90 26.43 -3.93
CA GLN A 134 18.28 26.22 -4.43
C GLN A 134 18.42 24.89 -5.18
N GLU A 135 17.37 24.05 -5.21
CA GLU A 135 17.43 22.67 -5.70
C GLU A 135 16.69 22.49 -7.03
N PHE A 136 15.58 23.21 -7.22
CA PHE A 136 14.66 23.00 -8.35
C PHE A 136 14.83 24.05 -9.45
N PRO A 137 14.30 23.80 -10.67
CA PRO A 137 14.54 24.67 -11.82
C PRO A 137 14.00 26.09 -11.70
N LEU A 138 12.86 26.31 -11.02
CA LEU A 138 12.22 27.64 -10.93
C LEU A 138 12.89 28.50 -9.85
N GLU A 139 13.01 29.81 -10.06
CA GLU A 139 13.55 30.71 -9.03
C GLU A 139 12.70 30.69 -7.75
N ILE A 140 11.37 30.77 -7.90
CA ILE A 140 10.40 30.53 -6.83
C ILE A 140 9.61 29.29 -7.24
N ASP A 141 9.78 28.19 -6.50
CA ASP A 141 9.21 26.90 -6.85
C ASP A 141 8.14 26.44 -5.85
N PRO A 142 6.85 26.73 -6.10
CA PRO A 142 5.77 26.34 -5.18
C PRO A 142 5.38 24.87 -5.30
N ASN A 143 6.08 24.06 -6.11
CA ASN A 143 5.69 22.69 -6.42
C ASN A 143 6.23 21.67 -5.40
N ILE A 144 5.47 20.59 -5.24
CA ILE A 144 5.88 19.42 -4.47
C ILE A 144 6.33 18.35 -5.46
N TYR A 145 7.60 17.96 -5.38
CA TYR A 145 8.18 16.91 -6.20
C TYR A 145 7.94 15.55 -5.56
N LEU A 146 7.26 14.67 -6.29
CA LEU A 146 6.91 13.34 -5.81
C LEU A 146 7.68 12.27 -6.59
N LEU A 147 8.28 11.34 -5.85
CA LEU A 147 8.89 10.12 -6.40
C LEU A 147 8.33 8.93 -5.63
N TYR A 148 8.02 7.84 -6.31
CA TYR A 148 7.53 6.62 -5.65
C TYR A 148 8.23 5.38 -6.17
N ASN A 149 8.29 4.37 -5.31
CA ASN A 149 8.63 3.00 -5.64
C ASN A 149 7.59 2.05 -5.02
N LEU A 150 7.80 0.73 -5.13
CA LEU A 150 6.90 -0.29 -4.58
C LEU A 150 6.74 -0.25 -3.05
N TYR A 151 7.71 0.33 -2.35
CA TYR A 151 7.77 0.36 -0.88
C TYR A 151 7.31 1.71 -0.34
N GLU A 152 7.90 2.81 -0.81
CA GLU A 152 7.69 4.17 -0.30
C GLU A 152 7.45 5.21 -1.40
N THR A 153 6.72 6.26 -1.03
CA THR A 153 6.49 7.49 -1.79
C THR A 153 7.18 8.62 -1.05
N THR A 154 8.11 9.30 -1.71
CA THR A 154 8.84 10.44 -1.16
C THR A 154 8.34 11.74 -1.77
N ILE A 155 8.18 12.76 -0.94
CA ILE A 155 7.90 14.13 -1.39
C ILE A 155 9.03 15.07 -1.00
N ARG A 156 9.34 16.02 -1.88
CA ARG A 156 10.34 17.06 -1.69
C ARG A 156 9.78 18.41 -2.09
N PHE A 157 10.18 19.46 -1.40
CA PHE A 157 9.72 20.82 -1.70
C PHE A 157 10.79 21.85 -1.29
N ALA A 158 10.77 23.00 -1.96
CA ALA A 158 11.67 24.10 -1.61
C ALA A 158 11.16 24.84 -0.36
N PRO A 159 12.05 25.30 0.54
CA PRO A 159 11.65 26.12 1.68
C PRO A 159 10.96 27.43 1.26
N ALA A 160 10.00 27.88 2.08
CA ALA A 160 9.29 29.13 1.87
C ALA A 160 10.07 30.33 2.42
N ASN A 161 9.65 31.53 2.04
CA ASN A 161 10.11 32.79 2.62
C ASN A 161 8.93 33.57 3.23
N ILE A 162 9.22 34.60 4.03
CA ILE A 162 8.20 35.48 4.59
C ILE A 162 7.51 36.26 3.45
N GLY A 163 6.22 36.55 3.63
CA GLY A 163 5.46 37.42 2.75
C GLY A 163 6.06 38.82 2.62
N TYR A 164 5.93 39.41 1.43
CA TYR A 164 6.41 40.76 1.14
C TYR A 164 5.43 41.50 0.22
N ALA A 165 5.53 42.84 0.22
CA ALA A 165 4.63 43.70 -0.54
C ALA A 165 4.96 43.70 -2.04
N ARG A 166 4.02 44.17 -2.87
CA ARG A 166 4.22 44.28 -4.31
C ARG A 166 5.44 45.13 -4.65
N GLY A 167 6.27 44.66 -5.58
CA GLY A 167 7.44 45.39 -6.07
C GLY A 167 8.57 45.61 -5.06
N THR A 168 8.50 45.05 -3.86
CA THR A 168 9.63 45.05 -2.92
C THR A 168 10.53 43.84 -3.19
N SER A 169 11.83 43.97 -2.95
CA SER A 169 12.75 42.84 -3.03
C SER A 169 12.40 41.80 -1.96
N PRO A 170 12.43 40.50 -2.27
CA PRO A 170 12.17 39.45 -1.29
C PRO A 170 13.22 39.52 -0.16
N PRO A 171 12.84 39.20 1.09
CA PRO A 171 13.81 39.06 2.19
C PRO A 171 14.88 38.03 1.85
N ALA A 172 16.12 38.22 2.33
CA ALA A 172 17.18 37.27 2.08
C ALA A 172 16.96 35.95 2.84
N CYS A 173 17.14 34.83 2.14
CA CYS A 173 17.04 33.49 2.74
C CYS A 173 18.28 33.21 3.60
N ASP A 174 18.08 32.64 4.79
CA ASP A 174 19.14 32.06 5.65
C ASP A 174 20.26 33.02 6.10
N VAL A 175 20.01 34.33 6.13
CA VAL A 175 20.96 35.32 6.68
C VAL A 175 20.91 35.36 8.21
N GLU A 176 19.71 35.35 8.78
CA GLU A 176 19.46 35.34 10.22
C GLU A 176 18.53 34.18 10.57
N THR A 177 18.69 33.59 11.76
CA THR A 177 17.85 32.49 12.26
C THR A 177 16.81 32.96 13.28
N ASP A 178 16.61 34.27 13.36
CA ASP A 178 15.72 34.91 14.32
C ASP A 178 14.25 34.94 13.84
N LEU A 179 13.38 35.58 14.62
CA LEU A 179 11.96 35.72 14.28
C LEU A 179 11.68 36.70 13.13
N SER A 180 12.70 37.40 12.64
CA SER A 180 12.58 38.29 11.48
C SER A 180 12.77 37.56 10.15
N SER A 181 13.22 36.30 10.19
CA SER A 181 13.54 35.51 9.01
C SER A 181 12.59 34.32 8.81
N ARG A 182 12.76 33.64 7.67
CA ARG A 182 11.99 32.44 7.30
C ARG A 182 12.02 31.33 8.37
N TRP A 183 12.99 31.35 9.28
CA TRP A 183 13.17 30.30 10.29
C TRP A 183 12.01 30.19 11.28
N ARG A 184 11.17 31.23 11.37
CA ARG A 184 9.91 31.20 12.15
C ARG A 184 8.79 30.40 11.50
N LEU A 185 8.89 30.09 10.21
CA LEU A 185 7.82 29.43 9.46
C LEU A 185 7.73 27.95 9.85
N GLU A 186 6.48 27.48 9.94
CA GLU A 186 6.13 26.08 10.19
C GLU A 186 5.44 25.49 8.96
N TYR A 187 5.73 24.23 8.64
CA TYR A 187 5.16 23.52 7.49
C TYR A 187 4.27 22.39 7.98
N ASP A 188 2.97 22.52 7.78
CA ASP A 188 2.02 21.46 8.08
C ASP A 188 1.84 20.56 6.86
N VAL A 189 2.09 19.26 7.07
CA VAL A 189 2.02 18.25 6.02
C VAL A 189 0.67 17.55 6.10
N TYR A 190 -0.08 17.62 5.02
CA TYR A 190 -1.41 17.03 4.90
C TYR A 190 -1.42 15.92 3.85
N GLN A 191 -2.30 14.95 4.09
CA GLN A 191 -2.61 13.87 3.18
C GLN A 191 -4.12 13.72 3.05
N PHE A 192 -4.58 13.52 1.82
CA PHE A 192 -5.97 13.24 1.51
C PHE A 192 -6.07 12.02 0.59
N PHE A 193 -6.82 11.01 1.03
CA PHE A 193 -7.01 9.78 0.25
C PHE A 193 -8.21 9.92 -0.68
N LEU A 194 -8.03 9.53 -1.95
CA LEU A 194 -9.13 9.36 -2.90
C LEU A 194 -9.89 8.06 -2.62
N PRO A 195 -11.13 7.89 -3.13
CA PRO A 195 -11.87 6.64 -2.96
C PRO A 195 -11.11 5.41 -3.48
N GLU A 196 -11.15 4.32 -2.70
CA GLU A 196 -10.56 3.04 -3.07
C GLU A 196 -11.23 2.47 -4.33
N SER A 197 -10.45 1.78 -5.17
CA SER A 197 -10.89 1.16 -6.42
C SER A 197 -11.41 2.12 -7.52
N ASP A 198 -11.40 3.44 -7.32
CA ASP A 198 -11.76 4.41 -8.36
C ASP A 198 -10.53 5.15 -8.90
N LEU A 199 -10.11 4.74 -10.10
CA LEU A 199 -8.99 5.32 -10.83
C LEU A 199 -9.45 6.30 -11.93
N SER A 200 -10.66 6.86 -11.83
CA SER A 200 -11.18 7.76 -12.85
C SER A 200 -10.61 9.18 -12.71
N GLU A 201 -10.35 9.83 -13.85
CA GLU A 201 -9.92 11.23 -13.91
C GLU A 201 -10.90 12.15 -13.17
N ARG A 202 -12.21 11.89 -13.29
CA ARG A 202 -13.26 12.66 -12.62
C ARG A 202 -13.08 12.69 -11.10
N MET A 203 -12.73 11.56 -10.49
CA MET A 203 -12.56 11.50 -9.04
C MET A 203 -11.26 12.16 -8.58
N MET A 204 -10.20 12.07 -9.38
CA MET A 204 -8.99 12.86 -9.14
C MET A 204 -9.30 14.36 -9.17
N ILE A 205 -9.97 14.84 -10.23
CA ILE A 205 -10.32 16.24 -10.41
C ILE A 205 -11.18 16.74 -9.24
N LYS A 206 -12.23 15.99 -8.88
CA LYS A 206 -13.08 16.31 -7.73
C LYS A 206 -12.28 16.36 -6.41
N GLY A 207 -11.33 15.45 -6.25
CA GLY A 207 -10.40 15.46 -5.14
C GLY A 207 -9.59 16.76 -5.08
N MET A 208 -8.97 17.15 -6.20
CA MET A 208 -8.23 18.41 -6.30
C MET A 208 -9.11 19.64 -6.06
N GLU A 209 -10.31 19.70 -6.62
CA GLU A 209 -11.27 20.80 -6.33
C GLU A 209 -11.58 20.91 -4.83
N THR A 210 -11.64 19.77 -4.15
CA THR A 210 -11.91 19.72 -2.71
C THR A 210 -10.73 20.25 -1.92
N VAL A 211 -9.48 19.88 -2.25
CA VAL A 211 -8.32 20.10 -1.36
C VAL A 211 -7.22 21.01 -1.90
N ALA A 212 -7.35 21.59 -3.09
CA ALA A 212 -6.29 22.44 -3.65
C ALA A 212 -6.13 23.79 -2.92
N ARG A 213 -7.18 24.24 -2.21
CA ARG A 213 -7.08 25.40 -1.32
C ARG A 213 -6.62 24.97 0.07
N GLY A 214 -5.69 25.74 0.66
CA GLY A 214 -5.17 25.46 1.99
C GLY A 214 -6.26 25.30 3.06
N MET A 215 -7.26 26.20 3.10
CA MET A 215 -8.37 26.09 4.06
C MET A 215 -9.16 24.80 3.91
N ASN A 216 -9.53 24.42 2.68
CA ASN A 216 -10.28 23.19 2.46
C ASN A 216 -9.44 21.93 2.77
N MET A 217 -8.12 21.98 2.55
CA MET A 217 -7.23 20.89 2.95
C MET A 217 -7.15 20.74 4.47
N MET A 218 -7.16 21.84 5.23
CA MET A 218 -7.21 21.78 6.69
C MET A 218 -8.53 21.19 7.21
N GLU A 219 -9.64 21.39 6.48
CA GLU A 219 -10.96 20.85 6.85
C GLU A 219 -11.15 19.38 6.46
N ASN A 220 -10.67 18.98 5.27
CA ASN A 220 -10.96 17.66 4.69
C ASN A 220 -9.78 16.69 4.76
N GLY A 221 -8.55 17.20 4.84
CA GLY A 221 -7.32 16.43 4.88
C GLY A 221 -6.94 15.98 6.28
N ARG A 222 -6.08 14.97 6.36
CA ARG A 222 -5.45 14.54 7.62
C ARG A 222 -4.09 15.21 7.77
N LYS A 223 -3.93 16.01 8.83
CA LYS A 223 -2.61 16.51 9.23
C LYS A 223 -1.77 15.34 9.75
N LEU A 224 -0.59 15.13 9.16
CA LEU A 224 0.34 14.07 9.56
C LEU A 224 1.36 14.60 10.56
N MET A 225 1.98 15.74 10.27
CA MET A 225 2.95 16.38 11.16
C MET A 225 3.11 17.88 10.87
N THR A 226 3.88 18.55 11.72
CA THR A 226 4.40 19.90 11.48
C THR A 226 5.92 19.84 11.46
N LEU A 227 6.52 20.39 10.41
CA LEU A 227 7.96 20.58 10.28
C LEU A 227 8.34 22.01 10.65
N SER A 228 9.46 22.15 11.33
CA SER A 228 10.14 23.42 11.51
C SER A 228 11.06 23.72 10.33
N SER A 229 11.56 24.94 10.23
CA SER A 229 12.57 25.29 9.23
C SER A 229 13.94 24.59 9.42
N GLN A 230 14.15 23.92 10.56
CA GLN A 230 15.34 23.09 10.82
C GLN A 230 15.21 21.67 10.27
N ASP A 231 13.98 21.22 10.04
CA ASP A 231 13.71 19.88 9.54
C ASP A 231 13.96 19.79 8.04
N LYS A 232 14.28 18.59 7.56
CA LYS A 232 14.46 18.35 6.13
C LYS A 232 13.11 18.45 5.42
N THR A 233 13.08 19.13 4.28
CA THR A 233 11.91 19.20 3.38
C THR A 233 11.78 17.96 2.50
N LEU A 234 12.12 16.79 3.04
CA LEU A 234 12.02 15.48 2.42
C LEU A 234 11.29 14.54 3.37
N LEU A 235 10.18 13.97 2.90
CA LEU A 235 9.35 13.06 3.69
C LEU A 235 9.06 11.79 2.90
N SER A 236 9.03 10.65 3.59
CA SER A 236 8.67 9.34 3.03
C SER A 236 7.30 8.90 3.56
N PHE A 237 6.48 8.31 2.72
CA PHE A 237 5.17 7.73 3.05
C PHE A 237 5.09 6.31 2.52
N ASN A 238 4.20 5.50 3.07
CA ASN A 238 3.93 4.18 2.54
C ASN A 238 3.34 4.25 1.11
N SER A 239 3.94 3.54 0.14
CA SER A 239 3.37 3.44 -1.20
C SER A 239 2.22 2.44 -1.22
N ILE A 240 1.03 2.86 -1.63
CA ILE A 240 -0.11 1.96 -1.80
C ILE A 240 -0.46 1.95 -3.29
N PRO A 241 0.09 1.00 -4.08
CA PRO A 241 -0.18 0.98 -5.52
C PRO A 241 -1.69 0.85 -5.77
N GLY A 242 -2.20 1.65 -6.71
CA GLY A 242 -3.62 1.67 -7.08
C GLY A 242 -4.52 2.49 -6.15
N GLN A 243 -3.97 3.04 -5.07
CA GLN A 243 -4.69 3.93 -4.17
C GLN A 243 -4.30 5.38 -4.45
N GLY A 244 -5.29 6.21 -4.80
CA GLY A 244 -5.07 7.63 -5.03
C GLY A 244 -4.83 8.39 -3.74
N VAL A 245 -3.78 9.22 -3.71
CA VAL A 245 -3.42 10.07 -2.57
C VAL A 245 -3.03 11.45 -3.08
N ILE A 246 -3.49 12.50 -2.40
CA ILE A 246 -3.09 13.89 -2.62
C ILE A 246 -2.29 14.34 -1.39
N TYR A 247 -1.07 14.81 -1.63
CA TYR A 247 -0.21 15.45 -0.63
C TYR A 247 -0.27 16.96 -0.80
N SER A 248 -0.37 17.67 0.31
CA SER A 248 -0.29 19.13 0.32
C SER A 248 0.51 19.60 1.52
N ILE A 249 1.17 20.73 1.37
CA ILE A 249 1.97 21.37 2.41
C ILE A 249 1.44 22.78 2.58
N ILE A 250 1.09 23.11 3.81
CA ILE A 250 0.62 24.45 4.17
C ILE A 250 1.70 25.07 5.04
N VAL A 251 2.31 26.14 4.55
CA VAL A 251 3.25 26.94 5.35
C VAL A 251 2.48 27.98 6.15
N ARG A 252 2.74 28.03 7.45
CA ARG A 252 2.13 28.95 8.40
C ARG A 252 3.16 29.92 8.94
N ASP A 253 2.76 31.17 9.05
CA ASP A 253 3.49 32.19 9.80
C ASP A 253 2.84 32.36 11.18
N PRO A 254 3.47 31.88 12.27
CA PRO A 254 2.90 31.96 13.61
C PRO A 254 2.84 33.41 14.15
N VAL A 255 3.61 34.34 13.58
CA VAL A 255 3.64 35.74 14.01
C VAL A 255 2.50 36.53 13.37
N LEU A 256 2.28 36.33 12.07
CA LEU A 256 1.23 37.02 11.31
C LEU A 256 -0.11 36.27 11.29
N ASN A 257 -0.13 35.03 11.80
CA ASN A 257 -1.28 34.12 11.76
C ASN A 257 -1.86 33.97 10.35
N SER A 258 -0.96 33.91 9.36
CA SER A 258 -1.24 33.79 7.94
C SER A 258 -0.71 32.45 7.42
N SER A 259 -1.22 32.01 6.27
CA SER A 259 -0.81 30.71 5.73
C SER A 259 -0.98 30.68 4.23
N SER A 260 -0.06 30.00 3.56
CA SER A 260 -0.16 29.72 2.13
C SER A 260 0.06 28.24 1.84
N SER A 261 -0.50 27.77 0.72
CA SER A 261 -0.39 26.38 0.31
C SER A 261 0.63 26.26 -0.81
N TYR A 262 1.47 25.22 -0.72
CA TYR A 262 2.17 24.68 -1.88
C TYR A 262 1.15 24.10 -2.87
N VAL A 263 1.59 23.90 -4.11
CA VAL A 263 0.80 23.21 -5.14
C VAL A 263 0.64 21.76 -4.71
N PRO A 264 -0.59 21.25 -4.50
CA PRO A 264 -0.79 19.87 -4.10
C PRO A 264 -0.34 18.93 -5.22
N VAL A 265 0.15 17.75 -4.85
CA VAL A 265 0.59 16.71 -5.78
C VAL A 265 -0.16 15.42 -5.51
N HIS A 266 -0.54 14.70 -6.56
CA HIS A 266 -1.18 13.40 -6.41
C HIS A 266 -0.36 12.25 -6.96
N THR A 267 -0.66 11.06 -6.46
CA THR A 267 -0.10 9.81 -6.98
C THR A 267 -1.05 8.66 -6.71
N TYR A 268 -0.92 7.61 -7.53
CA TYR A 268 -1.51 6.30 -7.29
C TYR A 268 -0.44 5.25 -6.96
N ALA A 269 0.82 5.66 -6.77
CA ALA A 269 1.98 4.80 -6.60
C ALA A 269 2.11 3.68 -7.67
N CYS A 270 1.59 3.95 -8.86
CA CYS A 270 1.63 3.09 -10.05
C CYS A 270 1.53 3.96 -11.30
N SER A 271 1.92 3.39 -12.45
CA SER A 271 1.82 4.07 -13.75
C SER A 271 0.55 3.68 -14.50
N PHE A 272 -0.10 4.67 -15.12
CA PHE A 272 -1.23 4.46 -16.04
C PHE A 272 -0.79 4.07 -17.46
N THR A 273 0.45 4.41 -17.84
CA THR A 273 0.99 4.18 -19.18
C THR A 273 1.76 2.86 -19.31
N ALA A 274 2.13 2.25 -18.19
CA ALA A 274 2.86 0.99 -18.18
C ALA A 274 1.97 -0.17 -18.66
N ALA A 275 2.42 -0.87 -19.71
CA ALA A 275 1.71 -2.03 -20.27
C ALA A 275 1.73 -3.26 -19.33
N VAL A 276 2.70 -3.34 -18.42
CA VAL A 276 2.88 -4.41 -17.42
C VAL A 276 3.01 -3.77 -16.04
N ASP A 277 2.31 -4.32 -15.04
CA ASP A 277 2.26 -3.80 -13.66
C ASP A 277 1.77 -2.34 -13.56
N GLY A 278 0.85 -1.94 -14.45
CA GLY A 278 0.19 -0.64 -14.42
C GLY A 278 -0.94 -0.57 -13.39
N CYS A 279 -1.52 0.61 -13.18
CA CYS A 279 -2.57 0.83 -12.17
C CYS A 279 -3.84 -0.03 -12.42
N THR A 280 -4.16 -0.34 -13.67
CA THR A 280 -5.34 -1.13 -14.05
C THR A 280 -5.09 -2.64 -14.07
N THR A 281 -3.83 -3.06 -14.18
CA THR A 281 -3.41 -4.47 -14.18
C THR A 281 -2.79 -4.89 -12.85
N LEU A 282 -2.95 -4.05 -11.83
CA LEU A 282 -2.32 -4.19 -10.55
C LEU A 282 -2.72 -5.53 -9.90
N GLY A 283 -1.75 -6.32 -9.45
CA GLY A 283 -2.03 -7.64 -8.91
C GLY A 283 -2.00 -8.74 -9.96
N ARG A 284 -0.85 -9.42 -10.00
CA ARG A 284 -0.57 -10.53 -10.91
C ARG A 284 -1.55 -11.70 -10.69
N PRO A 285 -1.92 -12.43 -11.77
CA PRO A 285 -2.78 -13.61 -11.65
C PRO A 285 -2.23 -14.65 -10.67
N SER A 286 -0.91 -14.81 -10.62
CA SER A 286 -0.19 -15.69 -9.69
C SER A 286 -0.49 -15.36 -8.22
N THR A 287 -0.46 -14.08 -7.85
CA THR A 287 -0.80 -13.58 -6.51
C THR A 287 -2.26 -13.86 -6.16
N LYS A 288 -3.20 -13.63 -7.10
CA LYS A 288 -4.63 -13.91 -6.91
C LYS A 288 -4.89 -15.40 -6.70
N VAL A 289 -4.28 -16.27 -7.50
CA VAL A 289 -4.36 -17.73 -7.34
C VAL A 289 -3.77 -18.18 -6.00
N PHE A 290 -2.63 -17.62 -5.60
CA PHE A 290 -2.00 -17.95 -4.33
C PHE A 290 -2.89 -17.59 -3.13
N PHE A 291 -3.38 -16.35 -3.07
CA PHE A 291 -4.20 -15.91 -1.94
C PHE A 291 -5.59 -16.54 -1.92
N THR A 292 -6.18 -16.90 -3.07
CA THR A 292 -7.44 -17.66 -3.09
C THR A 292 -7.29 -19.06 -2.52
N ILE A 293 -6.25 -19.80 -2.90
CA ILE A 293 -5.95 -21.12 -2.33
C ILE A 293 -5.69 -21.00 -0.82
N ALA A 294 -4.89 -19.99 -0.42
CA ALA A 294 -4.59 -19.73 0.97
C ALA A 294 -5.84 -19.32 1.79
N GLY A 295 -6.75 -18.56 1.19
CA GLY A 295 -8.03 -18.18 1.80
C GLY A 295 -8.98 -19.37 1.99
N LEU A 296 -9.07 -20.27 1.00
CA LEU A 296 -9.83 -21.51 1.12
C LEU A 296 -9.26 -22.42 2.22
N ALA A 297 -7.93 -22.58 2.27
CA ALA A 297 -7.26 -23.29 3.34
C ALA A 297 -7.48 -22.60 4.70
N GLY A 298 -7.43 -21.28 4.75
CA GLY A 298 -7.70 -20.46 5.92
C GLY A 298 -9.12 -20.64 6.45
N LEU A 299 -10.12 -20.69 5.59
CA LEU A 299 -11.52 -20.97 5.94
C LEU A 299 -11.66 -22.36 6.58
N LEU A 300 -11.01 -23.38 5.99
CA LEU A 300 -10.98 -24.74 6.55
C LEU A 300 -10.32 -24.76 7.94
N VAL A 301 -9.19 -24.08 8.11
CA VAL A 301 -8.49 -23.95 9.40
C VAL A 301 -9.34 -23.18 10.42
N CYS A 302 -10.05 -22.14 9.98
CA CYS A 302 -10.89 -21.28 10.83
C CYS A 302 -12.05 -22.04 11.49
N PHE A 303 -12.65 -23.03 10.82
CA PHE A 303 -13.79 -23.78 11.38
C PHE A 303 -13.44 -25.22 11.81
N LEU A 304 -12.39 -25.81 11.24
CA LEU A 304 -12.08 -27.24 11.41
C LEU A 304 -10.60 -27.49 11.76
N GLY A 305 -9.78 -26.46 11.97
CA GLY A 305 -8.33 -26.56 12.18
C GLY A 305 -7.98 -27.51 13.32
N HIS A 306 -8.50 -27.25 14.52
CA HIS A 306 -8.17 -28.08 15.69
C HIS A 306 -8.63 -29.55 15.53
N ARG A 307 -9.76 -29.78 14.85
CA ARG A 307 -10.24 -31.14 14.54
C ARG A 307 -9.30 -31.88 13.59
N PHE A 308 -8.85 -31.19 12.54
CA PHE A 308 -7.91 -31.71 11.55
C PHE A 308 -6.51 -31.18 11.83
N PHE A 309 -5.99 -31.48 13.02
CA PHE A 309 -4.71 -30.97 13.52
C PHE A 309 -3.54 -31.13 12.53
N LYS A 310 -3.50 -32.21 11.73
CA LYS A 310 -2.48 -32.39 10.68
C LYS A 310 -2.54 -31.30 9.58
N CYS A 311 -3.75 -30.95 9.14
CA CYS A 311 -3.97 -29.90 8.15
C CYS A 311 -3.61 -28.54 8.73
N GLU A 312 -4.00 -28.29 9.98
CA GLU A 312 -3.64 -27.07 10.71
C GLU A 312 -2.12 -26.90 10.80
N LEU A 313 -1.39 -27.91 11.27
CA LEU A 313 0.07 -27.88 11.35
C LEU A 313 0.71 -27.64 9.99
N PHE A 314 0.18 -28.28 8.94
CA PHE A 314 0.67 -28.04 7.59
C PHE A 314 0.47 -26.58 7.18
N CYS A 315 -0.72 -26.01 7.39
CA CYS A 315 -1.04 -24.63 7.01
C CYS A 315 -0.25 -23.59 7.83
N LEU A 316 -0.10 -23.79 9.14
CA LEU A 316 0.68 -22.89 10.01
C LEU A 316 2.18 -22.97 9.67
N GLY A 317 2.70 -24.18 9.48
CA GLY A 317 4.09 -24.38 9.05
C GLY A 317 4.35 -23.82 7.65
N PHE A 318 3.39 -23.97 6.73
CA PHE A 318 3.43 -23.36 5.41
C PHE A 318 3.48 -21.84 5.50
N GLY A 319 2.58 -21.21 6.27
CA GLY A 319 2.55 -19.75 6.41
C GLY A 319 3.83 -19.20 7.03
N PHE A 320 4.31 -19.82 8.11
CA PHE A 320 5.56 -19.43 8.77
C PHE A 320 6.77 -19.55 7.84
N GLY A 321 6.93 -20.72 7.19
CA GLY A 321 8.01 -20.98 6.26
C GLY A 321 7.93 -20.08 5.02
N ALA A 322 6.75 -19.93 4.43
CA ALA A 322 6.55 -19.07 3.26
C ALA A 322 6.93 -17.62 3.57
N PHE A 323 6.45 -17.05 4.69
CA PHE A 323 6.80 -15.67 5.04
C PHE A 323 8.32 -15.48 5.23
N PHE A 324 8.94 -16.35 6.04
CA PHE A 324 10.38 -16.26 6.31
C PHE A 324 11.23 -16.41 5.04
N PHE A 325 10.93 -17.42 4.22
CA PHE A 325 11.68 -17.65 2.98
C PHE A 325 11.37 -16.63 1.89
N PHE A 326 10.17 -16.06 1.86
CA PHE A 326 9.88 -14.93 0.97
C PHE A 326 10.80 -13.75 1.26
N VAL A 327 10.97 -13.40 2.54
CA VAL A 327 11.90 -12.34 2.96
C VAL A 327 13.34 -12.70 2.60
N LEU A 328 13.79 -13.92 2.94
CA LEU A 328 15.16 -14.37 2.67
C LEU A 328 15.49 -14.39 1.17
N ILE A 329 14.61 -14.97 0.35
CA ILE A 329 14.78 -15.05 -1.10
C ILE A 329 14.79 -13.63 -1.68
N THR A 330 13.84 -12.78 -1.28
CA THR A 330 13.73 -11.42 -1.83
C THR A 330 14.94 -10.57 -1.45
N ARG A 331 15.41 -10.61 -0.20
CA ARG A 331 16.62 -9.88 0.23
C ARG A 331 17.85 -10.37 -0.53
N THR A 332 18.11 -11.68 -0.53
CA THR A 332 19.33 -12.24 -1.16
C THR A 332 19.38 -12.06 -2.68
N THR A 333 18.24 -12.17 -3.37
CA THR A 333 18.17 -11.99 -4.82
C THR A 333 18.17 -10.51 -5.24
N THR A 334 17.64 -9.61 -4.41
CA THR A 334 17.65 -8.17 -4.71
C THR A 334 19.01 -7.53 -4.39
N THR A 335 19.75 -8.06 -3.41
CA THR A 335 21.14 -7.63 -3.12
C THR A 335 22.19 -8.33 -4.00
N GLY A 336 21.82 -9.40 -4.71
CA GLY A 336 22.69 -10.12 -5.64
C GLY A 336 22.58 -9.61 -7.08
N THR A 337 23.51 -10.01 -7.95
CA THR A 337 23.55 -9.65 -9.39
C THR A 337 22.46 -10.29 -10.26
N THR A 338 21.47 -10.97 -9.66
CA THR A 338 20.42 -11.71 -10.39
C THR A 338 19.02 -11.32 -9.92
N THR A 339 18.35 -10.48 -10.72
CA THR A 339 16.94 -10.12 -10.52
C THR A 339 16.04 -11.30 -10.87
N LEU A 340 15.63 -12.08 -9.86
CA LEU A 340 14.67 -13.18 -10.06
C LEU A 340 13.28 -12.60 -10.36
N ASP A 341 12.55 -13.16 -11.33
CA ASP A 341 11.17 -12.75 -11.61
C ASP A 341 10.23 -13.07 -10.43
N TYR A 342 9.21 -12.24 -10.21
CA TYR A 342 8.28 -12.35 -9.08
C TYR A 342 7.53 -13.68 -9.07
N ASP A 343 7.09 -14.19 -10.22
CA ASP A 343 6.34 -15.45 -10.29
C ASP A 343 7.22 -16.62 -9.85
N LEU A 344 8.50 -16.59 -10.20
CA LEU A 344 9.47 -17.58 -9.73
C LEU A 344 9.76 -17.43 -8.22
N ARG A 345 9.83 -16.20 -7.70
CA ARG A 345 9.99 -15.96 -6.25
C ARG A 345 8.80 -16.53 -5.47
N LEU A 346 7.59 -16.30 -5.96
CA LEU A 346 6.36 -16.80 -5.35
C LEU A 346 6.30 -18.34 -5.40
N ALA A 347 6.68 -18.94 -6.52
CA ALA A 347 6.76 -20.39 -6.67
C ALA A 347 7.78 -21.03 -5.71
N LEU A 348 8.99 -20.47 -5.62
CA LEU A 348 10.03 -20.94 -4.67
C LEU A 348 9.57 -20.78 -3.22
N THR A 349 8.93 -19.66 -2.90
CA THR A 349 8.35 -19.40 -1.59
C THR A 349 7.29 -20.45 -1.23
N ALA A 350 6.39 -20.77 -2.17
CA ALA A 350 5.38 -21.79 -1.96
C ALA A 350 6.02 -23.18 -1.75
N LEU A 351 7.06 -23.54 -2.51
CA LEU A 351 7.80 -24.80 -2.33
C LEU A 351 8.44 -24.88 -0.94
N MET A 352 9.12 -23.82 -0.51
CA MET A 352 9.72 -23.75 0.84
C MET A 352 8.65 -23.79 1.94
N GLY A 353 7.50 -23.15 1.73
CA GLY A 353 6.34 -23.27 2.60
C GLY A 353 5.88 -24.73 2.72
N VAL A 354 5.75 -25.47 1.62
CA VAL A 354 5.37 -26.89 1.65
C VAL A 354 6.39 -27.71 2.46
N VAL A 355 7.69 -27.48 2.25
CA VAL A 355 8.76 -28.17 3.00
C VAL A 355 8.60 -27.92 4.50
N TRP A 356 8.36 -26.67 4.92
CA TRP A 356 8.17 -26.32 6.33
C TRP A 356 6.86 -26.86 6.92
N GLY A 357 5.77 -26.83 6.15
CA GLY A 357 4.49 -27.45 6.54
C GLY A 357 4.65 -28.95 6.79
N VAL A 358 5.32 -29.66 5.87
CA VAL A 358 5.62 -31.10 6.05
C VAL A 358 6.56 -31.32 7.23
N ALA A 359 7.61 -30.52 7.39
CA ALA A 359 8.55 -30.63 8.51
C ALA A 359 7.84 -30.49 9.86
N LEU A 360 6.91 -29.53 10.00
CA LEU A 360 6.16 -29.34 11.24
C LEU A 360 5.22 -30.52 11.53
N VAL A 361 4.52 -31.03 10.51
CA VAL A 361 3.68 -32.24 10.63
C VAL A 361 4.53 -33.46 11.01
N MET A 362 5.69 -33.65 10.39
CA MET A 362 6.60 -34.76 10.65
C MET A 362 7.21 -34.68 12.05
N SER A 363 7.55 -33.47 12.51
CA SER A 363 8.03 -33.23 13.88
C SER A 363 6.98 -33.65 14.90
N TRP A 364 5.73 -33.22 14.73
CA TRP A 364 4.63 -33.68 15.58
C TRP A 364 4.41 -35.19 15.48
N TRP A 365 4.42 -35.74 14.27
CA TRP A 365 4.23 -37.18 14.04
C TRP A 365 5.28 -38.02 14.76
N ARG A 366 6.56 -37.59 14.73
CA ARG A 366 7.71 -38.32 15.26
C ARG A 366 7.92 -38.13 16.76
N PHE A 367 7.76 -36.90 17.27
CA PHE A 367 8.07 -36.55 18.65
C PHE A 367 6.84 -36.43 19.53
N GLY A 368 5.65 -36.27 18.95
CA GLY A 368 4.41 -36.01 19.69
C GLY A 368 4.42 -34.73 20.52
N SER A 369 5.37 -33.81 20.26
CA SER A 369 5.54 -32.59 21.04
C SER A 369 4.46 -31.57 20.67
N VAL A 370 3.37 -31.55 21.45
CA VAL A 370 2.30 -30.55 21.34
C VAL A 370 2.84 -29.14 21.61
N MET A 371 3.84 -29.01 22.50
CA MET A 371 4.39 -27.70 22.86
C MET A 371 5.11 -27.01 21.70
N ALA A 372 5.85 -27.76 20.88
CA ALA A 372 6.49 -27.18 19.69
C ALA A 372 5.46 -26.62 18.69
N CYS A 373 4.33 -27.31 18.53
CA CYS A 373 3.22 -26.87 17.69
C CYS A 373 2.56 -25.59 18.22
N VAL A 374 2.27 -25.55 19.53
CA VAL A 374 1.65 -24.40 20.20
C VAL A 374 2.55 -23.18 20.14
N ILE A 375 3.87 -23.35 20.23
CA ILE A 375 4.82 -22.25 20.06
C ILE A 375 4.72 -21.67 18.65
N VAL A 376 4.73 -22.51 17.60
CA VAL A 376 4.59 -22.02 16.21
C VAL A 376 3.25 -21.33 15.99
N ALA A 377 2.14 -21.93 16.45
CA ALA A 377 0.81 -21.32 16.38
C ALA A 377 0.74 -19.97 17.13
N GLY A 378 1.35 -19.90 18.31
CA GLY A 378 1.42 -18.69 19.12
C GLY A 378 2.32 -17.62 18.50
N LEU A 379 3.42 -18.00 17.82
CA LEU A 379 4.28 -17.06 17.07
C LEU A 379 3.55 -16.46 15.87
N VAL A 380 2.77 -17.26 15.12
CA VAL A 380 1.97 -16.75 13.98
C VAL A 380 0.90 -15.79 14.47
N LEU A 381 0.19 -16.12 15.56
CA LEU A 381 -0.77 -15.20 16.17
C LEU A 381 -0.08 -13.97 16.75
N GLY A 382 1.07 -14.14 17.41
CA GLY A 382 1.87 -13.06 17.98
C GLY A 382 2.37 -12.09 16.92
N PHE A 383 2.79 -12.60 15.76
CA PHE A 383 3.16 -11.80 14.61
C PHE A 383 1.97 -10.95 14.14
N LEU A 384 0.79 -11.57 13.98
CA LEU A 384 -0.42 -10.86 13.56
C LEU A 384 -0.86 -9.80 14.58
N VAL A 385 -0.80 -10.10 15.88
CA VAL A 385 -1.11 -9.15 16.96
C VAL A 385 -0.11 -7.98 16.95
N SER A 386 1.18 -8.26 16.80
CA SER A 386 2.21 -7.23 16.72
C SER A 386 2.00 -6.34 15.48
N SER A 387 1.77 -6.95 14.32
CA SER A 387 1.37 -6.27 13.09
C SER A 387 0.16 -5.35 13.28
N LEU A 388 -0.89 -5.81 13.97
CA LEU A 388 -2.07 -5.00 14.27
C LEU A 388 -1.75 -3.78 15.14
N VAL A 389 -0.91 -3.94 16.17
CA VAL A 389 -0.51 -2.83 17.04
C VAL A 389 0.19 -1.74 16.23
N PHE A 390 1.15 -2.12 15.38
CA PHE A 390 1.90 -1.18 14.54
C PHE A 390 1.12 -0.63 13.35
N PHE A 391 0.03 -1.27 12.94
CA PHE A 391 -0.90 -0.75 11.94
C PHE A 391 -1.78 0.40 12.49
N THR A 392 -1.94 0.49 13.81
CA THR A 392 -2.62 1.64 14.43
C THR A 392 -1.72 2.88 14.45
N PRO A 393 -2.27 4.09 14.74
CA PRO A 393 -1.45 5.31 14.89
C PRO A 393 -0.31 5.21 15.91
N LEU A 394 -0.30 4.18 16.77
CA LEU A 394 0.84 3.89 17.65
C LEU A 394 2.13 3.55 16.89
N GLY A 395 2.04 2.96 15.69
CA GLY A 395 3.22 2.62 14.90
C GLY A 395 3.91 3.81 14.24
N ASP A 396 3.22 4.94 14.13
CA ASP A 396 3.67 6.16 13.45
C ASP A 396 4.34 7.18 14.40
N VAL A 397 4.56 6.78 15.65
CA VAL A 397 5.26 7.60 16.63
C VAL A 397 6.75 7.64 16.26
N SER A 398 7.35 8.82 16.34
CA SER A 398 8.76 9.07 15.98
C SER A 398 9.77 8.10 16.60
N VAL A 399 9.48 7.55 17.78
CA VAL A 399 10.29 6.54 18.47
C VAL A 399 10.44 5.26 17.64
N PHE A 400 9.41 4.86 16.90
CA PHE A 400 9.39 3.65 16.08
C PHE A 400 9.98 3.83 14.67
N HIS A 401 10.39 5.05 14.31
CA HIS A 401 11.22 5.26 13.11
C HIS A 401 12.64 4.70 13.29
N ASN A 402 13.06 4.43 14.53
CA ASN A 402 14.29 3.69 14.79
C ASN A 402 14.06 2.17 14.65
N ASP A 403 14.76 1.53 13.73
CA ASP A 403 14.63 0.09 13.46
C ASP A 403 14.94 -0.80 14.66
N VAL A 404 15.95 -0.46 15.46
CA VAL A 404 16.29 -1.27 16.63
C VAL A 404 15.14 -1.28 17.62
N VAL A 405 14.58 -0.10 17.90
CA VAL A 405 13.46 0.05 18.83
C VAL A 405 12.21 -0.65 18.31
N PHE A 406 11.91 -0.50 17.02
CA PHE A 406 10.80 -1.19 16.37
C PHE A 406 10.94 -2.70 16.47
N TRP A 407 12.06 -3.28 15.99
CA TRP A 407 12.22 -4.74 15.93
C TRP A 407 12.28 -5.39 17.31
N VAL A 408 12.89 -4.75 18.30
CA VAL A 408 12.88 -5.23 19.68
C VAL A 408 11.44 -5.25 20.21
N THR A 409 10.70 -4.15 20.08
CA THR A 409 9.31 -4.06 20.57
C THR A 409 8.40 -5.06 19.85
N PHE A 410 8.51 -5.14 18.52
CA PHE A 410 7.78 -6.09 17.68
C PHE A 410 8.05 -7.54 18.11
N SER A 411 9.31 -7.88 18.32
CA SER A 411 9.72 -9.23 18.76
C SER A 411 9.21 -9.54 20.17
N CYS A 412 9.25 -8.57 21.09
CA CYS A 412 8.71 -8.73 22.44
C CYS A 412 7.22 -9.05 22.40
N ILE A 413 6.41 -8.28 21.65
CA ILE A 413 4.97 -8.55 21.52
C ILE A 413 4.74 -9.94 20.90
N THR A 414 5.48 -10.27 19.85
CA THR A 414 5.39 -11.57 19.16
C THR A 414 5.71 -12.74 20.08
N LEU A 415 6.66 -12.60 21.00
CA LEU A 415 7.07 -13.65 21.94
C LEU A 415 6.17 -13.75 23.18
N VAL A 416 5.55 -12.66 23.63
CA VAL A 416 4.64 -12.68 24.78
C VAL A 416 3.40 -13.54 24.51
N VAL A 417 2.87 -13.50 23.29
CA VAL A 417 1.68 -14.26 22.88
C VAL A 417 1.85 -15.79 23.06
N PRO A 418 2.86 -16.47 22.49
CA PRO A 418 3.06 -17.90 22.72
C PRO A 418 3.32 -18.20 24.20
N LEU A 419 4.09 -17.36 24.92
CA LEU A 419 4.37 -17.58 26.34
C LEU A 419 3.10 -17.57 27.20
N PHE A 420 2.15 -16.68 26.89
CA PHE A 420 0.84 -16.64 27.53
C PHE A 420 0.04 -17.93 27.26
N PHE A 421 0.02 -18.39 26.00
CA PHE A 421 -0.75 -19.57 25.61
C PHE A 421 -0.11 -20.92 25.98
N ILE A 422 1.14 -20.96 26.46
CA ILE A 422 1.73 -22.19 27.07
C ILE A 422 0.86 -22.71 28.21
N ARG A 423 0.22 -21.80 28.98
CA ARG A 423 -0.64 -22.18 30.11
C ARG A 423 -1.95 -22.84 29.66
N TRP A 424 -2.47 -22.45 28.50
CA TRP A 424 -3.73 -22.91 27.90
C TRP A 424 -3.55 -23.22 26.41
N PRO A 425 -2.81 -24.30 26.07
CA PRO A 425 -2.37 -24.57 24.71
C PRO A 425 -3.53 -24.83 23.74
N ARG A 426 -4.60 -25.49 24.22
CA ARG A 426 -5.79 -25.77 23.41
C ARG A 426 -6.51 -24.48 23.00
N GLU A 427 -6.77 -23.61 23.98
CA GLU A 427 -7.48 -22.34 23.75
C GLU A 427 -6.68 -21.44 22.81
N GLY A 428 -5.35 -21.35 23.02
CA GLY A 428 -4.46 -20.60 22.14
C GLY A 428 -4.47 -21.13 20.70
N ASN A 429 -4.41 -22.45 20.52
CA ASN A 429 -4.42 -23.08 19.20
C ASN A 429 -5.75 -22.84 18.46
N ILE A 430 -6.89 -22.96 19.15
CA ILE A 430 -8.21 -22.67 18.59
C ILE A 430 -8.35 -21.18 18.25
N LEU A 431 -7.85 -20.29 19.10
CA LEU A 431 -7.83 -18.85 18.86
C LEU A 431 -7.00 -18.50 17.62
N THR A 432 -5.77 -19.03 17.52
CA THR A 432 -4.92 -18.86 16.33
C THR A 432 -5.65 -19.32 15.08
N CYS A 433 -6.25 -20.52 15.12
CA CYS A 433 -7.02 -21.06 13.98
C CYS A 433 -8.12 -20.11 13.52
N GLY A 434 -8.95 -19.63 14.45
CA GLY A 434 -10.06 -18.73 14.13
C GLY A 434 -9.60 -17.38 13.60
N VAL A 435 -8.67 -16.72 14.31
CA VAL A 435 -8.23 -15.35 13.97
C VAL A 435 -7.37 -15.33 12.70
N VAL A 436 -6.34 -16.16 12.64
CA VAL A 436 -5.42 -16.22 11.49
C VAL A 436 -6.12 -16.83 10.27
N GLY A 437 -6.91 -17.89 10.46
CA GLY A 437 -7.67 -18.50 9.37
C GLY A 437 -8.68 -17.53 8.76
N ALA A 438 -9.38 -16.75 9.57
CA ALA A 438 -10.27 -15.69 9.08
C ALA A 438 -9.50 -14.55 8.39
N TYR A 439 -8.32 -14.17 8.89
CA TYR A 439 -7.48 -13.16 8.22
C TYR A 439 -6.99 -13.62 6.83
N MET A 440 -6.72 -14.91 6.64
CA MET A 440 -6.38 -15.43 5.31
C MET A 440 -7.53 -15.26 4.29
N VAL A 441 -8.79 -15.33 4.75
CA VAL A 441 -9.96 -15.04 3.90
C VAL A 441 -10.01 -13.56 3.53
N VAL A 442 -9.72 -12.67 4.48
CA VAL A 442 -9.59 -11.22 4.24
C VAL A 442 -8.53 -10.94 3.16
N LEU A 443 -7.35 -11.56 3.27
CA LEU A 443 -6.28 -11.42 2.27
C LEU A 443 -6.71 -11.94 0.88
N ALA A 444 -7.49 -13.01 0.83
CA ALA A 444 -8.04 -13.52 -0.43
C ALA A 444 -9.00 -12.51 -1.08
N VAL A 445 -9.95 -11.95 -0.31
CA VAL A 445 -10.88 -10.93 -0.80
C VAL A 445 -10.14 -9.66 -1.22
N ASN A 446 -9.15 -9.24 -0.44
CA ASN A 446 -8.31 -8.08 -0.73
C ASN A 446 -7.63 -8.16 -2.10
N SER A 447 -7.20 -9.36 -2.53
CA SER A 447 -6.56 -9.56 -3.83
C SER A 447 -7.45 -9.22 -5.04
N TYR A 448 -8.76 -9.02 -4.82
CA TYR A 448 -9.73 -8.62 -5.84
C TYR A 448 -10.35 -7.24 -5.59
N THR A 449 -10.37 -6.75 -4.36
CA THR A 449 -11.18 -5.57 -3.97
C THR A 449 -10.36 -4.38 -3.49
N TYR A 450 -9.02 -4.44 -3.52
CA TYR A 450 -8.07 -3.42 -3.03
C TYR A 450 -8.52 -2.76 -1.73
N THR A 451 -8.21 -3.41 -0.62
CA THR A 451 -8.52 -2.92 0.73
C THR A 451 -7.24 -2.63 1.49
N SER A 452 -7.35 -1.80 2.51
CA SER A 452 -6.20 -1.40 3.32
C SER A 452 -5.78 -2.49 4.32
N LEU A 453 -6.60 -3.51 4.55
CA LEU A 453 -6.34 -4.55 5.55
C LEU A 453 -5.14 -5.45 5.24
N SER A 454 -4.73 -5.61 3.97
CA SER A 454 -3.50 -6.37 3.69
C SER A 454 -2.23 -5.70 4.21
N TYR A 455 -2.28 -4.38 4.41
CA TYR A 455 -1.14 -3.60 4.88
C TYR A 455 -0.77 -3.90 6.34
N ILE A 456 -1.68 -4.48 7.13
CA ILE A 456 -1.39 -5.03 8.47
C ILE A 456 -0.13 -5.90 8.44
N THR A 457 -0.04 -6.82 7.47
CA THR A 457 1.15 -7.68 7.32
C THR A 457 2.13 -7.19 6.25
N LEU A 458 1.66 -6.46 5.23
CA LEU A 458 2.54 -5.97 4.18
C LEU A 458 3.48 -4.85 4.67
N ASP A 459 3.09 -3.99 5.61
CA ASP A 459 3.96 -2.93 6.10
C ASP A 459 5.18 -3.48 6.84
N VAL A 460 4.96 -4.52 7.66
CA VAL A 460 6.05 -5.27 8.30
C VAL A 460 6.92 -5.94 7.25
N LEU A 461 6.31 -6.51 6.20
CA LEU A 461 7.06 -7.09 5.09
C LEU A 461 7.88 -6.04 4.33
N LYS A 462 7.34 -4.85 4.06
CA LYS A 462 8.05 -3.76 3.40
C LYS A 462 9.23 -3.30 4.24
N ARG A 463 9.07 -3.16 5.55
CA ARG A 463 10.17 -2.85 6.47
C ARG A 463 11.22 -3.96 6.52
N PHE A 464 10.81 -5.23 6.39
CA PHE A 464 11.74 -6.33 6.24
C PHE A 464 12.51 -6.30 4.92
N LEU A 465 12.01 -5.65 3.87
CA LEU A 465 12.59 -5.68 2.52
C LEU A 465 13.35 -4.40 2.14
N ASN A 466 12.95 -3.25 2.68
CA ASN A 466 13.55 -1.96 2.41
C ASN A 466 14.01 -1.31 3.72
N ASP A 467 15.30 -0.98 3.79
CA ASP A 467 15.93 -0.38 4.98
C ASP A 467 15.50 1.10 5.17
N ASP A 468 15.17 1.79 4.08
CA ASP A 468 14.71 3.18 4.13
C ASP A 468 13.24 3.33 4.55
N PHE A 469 12.46 2.22 4.55
CA PHE A 469 11.06 2.22 4.95
C PHE A 469 10.85 2.58 6.44
N SER A 470 11.91 2.51 7.24
CA SER A 470 11.91 2.94 8.65
C SER A 470 11.47 4.40 8.85
N ARG A 471 11.62 5.25 7.82
CA ARG A 471 11.26 6.67 7.84
C ARG A 471 9.87 6.96 7.26
N ALA A 472 9.19 5.94 6.74
CA ALA A 472 7.93 6.11 6.03
C ALA A 472 6.74 6.18 6.98
N PHE A 473 5.89 7.19 6.81
CA PHE A 473 4.60 7.28 7.51
C PHE A 473 3.65 6.17 7.02
N ILE A 474 3.11 5.41 7.96
CA ILE A 474 2.30 4.20 7.68
C ILE A 474 0.80 4.53 7.70
N SER A 475 0.42 5.66 7.11
CA SER A 475 -0.98 6.03 6.99
C SER A 475 -1.65 5.22 5.88
N VAL A 476 -2.78 4.62 6.20
CA VAL A 476 -3.65 3.91 5.25
C VAL A 476 -5.04 4.53 5.24
N PRO A 477 -5.76 4.49 4.10
CA PRO A 477 -7.16 4.86 4.09
C PRO A 477 -7.97 3.82 4.88
N LEU A 478 -8.89 4.27 5.73
CA LEU A 478 -9.92 3.42 6.30
C LEU A 478 -11.25 3.87 5.74
N GLN A 479 -11.69 3.21 4.68
CA GLN A 479 -12.94 3.52 3.99
C GLN A 479 -14.05 2.55 4.38
N ASN A 480 -15.25 2.77 3.85
CA ASN A 480 -16.42 1.96 4.15
C ASN A 480 -16.21 0.47 3.86
N ILE A 481 -15.45 0.13 2.81
CA ILE A 481 -15.17 -1.27 2.46
C ILE A 481 -14.27 -1.94 3.51
N ASP A 482 -13.31 -1.22 4.09
CA ASP A 482 -12.48 -1.73 5.18
C ASP A 482 -13.33 -1.99 6.43
N PHE A 483 -14.24 -1.08 6.80
CA PHE A 483 -15.12 -1.30 7.95
C PHE A 483 -16.02 -2.53 7.77
N ILE A 484 -16.52 -2.76 6.55
CA ILE A 484 -17.27 -3.96 6.22
C ILE A 484 -16.37 -5.20 6.36
N LEU A 485 -15.14 -5.16 5.81
CA LEU A 485 -14.24 -6.30 5.82
C LEU A 485 -13.69 -6.61 7.23
N ILE A 486 -13.46 -5.60 8.07
CA ILE A 486 -13.17 -5.75 9.51
C ILE A 486 -14.34 -6.44 10.22
N SER A 487 -15.57 -6.05 9.92
CA SER A 487 -16.76 -6.67 10.50
C SER A 487 -16.89 -8.14 10.09
N VAL A 488 -16.66 -8.44 8.81
CA VAL A 488 -16.61 -9.81 8.28
C VAL A 488 -15.51 -10.62 8.97
N TRP A 489 -14.31 -10.04 9.13
CA TRP A 489 -13.21 -10.69 9.80
C TRP A 489 -13.54 -11.04 11.26
N ALA A 490 -14.10 -10.09 12.01
CA ALA A 490 -14.50 -10.30 13.40
C ALA A 490 -15.57 -11.39 13.53
N ILE A 491 -16.59 -11.37 12.68
CA ILE A 491 -17.66 -12.38 12.68
C ILE A 491 -17.09 -13.76 12.34
N LEU A 492 -16.24 -13.88 11.33
CA LEU A 492 -15.59 -15.15 10.96
C LEU A 492 -14.70 -15.67 12.08
N ALA A 493 -13.87 -14.81 12.69
CA ALA A 493 -12.98 -15.20 13.77
C ALA A 493 -13.77 -15.68 15.00
N VAL A 494 -14.77 -14.92 15.45
CA VAL A 494 -15.60 -15.27 16.62
C VAL A 494 -16.39 -16.54 16.36
N SER A 495 -17.05 -16.65 15.20
CA SER A 495 -17.83 -17.85 14.86
C SER A 495 -16.94 -19.10 14.73
N GLY A 496 -15.74 -18.97 14.14
CA GLY A 496 -14.75 -20.03 14.06
C GLY A 496 -14.29 -20.52 15.43
N VAL A 497 -13.90 -19.59 16.31
CA VAL A 497 -13.48 -19.89 17.69
C VAL A 497 -14.61 -20.57 18.48
N VAL A 498 -15.81 -19.98 18.50
CA VAL A 498 -16.95 -20.52 19.26
C VAL A 498 -17.33 -21.91 18.76
N LEU A 499 -17.37 -22.13 17.44
CA LEU A 499 -17.71 -23.42 16.85
C LEU A 499 -16.66 -24.49 17.23
N GLN A 500 -15.38 -24.16 17.13
CA GLN A 500 -14.31 -25.09 17.50
C GLN A 500 -14.32 -25.42 18.99
N LEU A 501 -14.52 -24.43 19.86
CA LEU A 501 -14.65 -24.64 21.31
C LEU A 501 -15.83 -25.54 21.66
N TYR A 502 -16.99 -25.29 21.05
CA TYR A 502 -18.20 -26.07 21.29
C TYR A 502 -18.02 -27.54 20.85
N ARG A 503 -17.52 -27.76 19.63
CA ARG A 503 -17.38 -29.11 19.06
C ARG A 503 -16.34 -29.96 19.77
N GLU A 504 -15.28 -29.35 20.26
CA GLU A 504 -14.14 -30.06 20.84
C GLU A 504 -14.25 -30.16 22.37
N ARG A 505 -15.32 -29.61 22.98
CA ARG A 505 -15.52 -29.60 24.45
C ARG A 505 -15.39 -30.97 25.11
N SER A 506 -15.89 -32.02 24.47
CA SER A 506 -15.91 -33.39 25.00
C SER A 506 -14.74 -34.27 24.52
N ARG A 507 -13.78 -33.70 23.80
CA ARG A 507 -12.64 -34.41 23.19
C ARG A 507 -11.35 -34.14 23.96
N PRO A 508 -10.34 -35.03 23.84
CA PRO A 508 -9.02 -34.78 24.43
C PRO A 508 -8.42 -33.48 23.86
N PHE A 509 -7.62 -32.78 24.68
CA PHE A 509 -7.07 -31.46 24.36
C PHE A 509 -6.27 -31.41 23.04
N PHE A 510 -5.59 -32.50 22.69
CA PHE A 510 -4.90 -32.67 21.41
C PHE A 510 -4.98 -34.15 20.98
N PRO A 511 -4.97 -34.44 19.66
CA PRO A 511 -4.91 -35.81 19.19
C PRO A 511 -3.59 -36.49 19.60
N PRO A 512 -3.62 -37.75 20.07
CA PRO A 512 -2.41 -38.50 20.38
C PRO A 512 -1.53 -38.71 19.15
N SER A 513 -0.21 -38.72 19.33
CA SER A 513 0.70 -38.85 18.19
C SER A 513 0.64 -40.27 17.60
N PRO A 514 0.55 -40.41 16.26
CA PRO A 514 0.42 -41.72 15.64
C PRO A 514 1.61 -42.65 15.89
N TYR A 515 2.82 -42.09 16.04
CA TYR A 515 4.01 -42.89 16.36
C TYR A 515 3.96 -43.44 17.79
N VAL A 516 3.56 -42.62 18.78
CA VAL A 516 3.43 -43.09 20.17
C VAL A 516 2.32 -44.12 20.28
N LEU A 517 1.18 -43.88 19.62
CA LEU A 517 0.11 -44.88 19.49
C LEU A 517 0.61 -46.19 18.86
N TRP A 518 1.40 -46.10 17.78
CA TRP A 518 1.96 -47.28 17.13
C TRP A 518 2.94 -48.03 18.03
N CYS A 519 3.80 -47.32 18.78
CA CYS A 519 4.69 -47.94 19.76
C CYS A 519 3.91 -48.63 20.88
N GLN A 520 2.90 -47.95 21.44
CA GLN A 520 2.01 -48.52 22.47
C GLN A 520 1.26 -49.75 21.95
N GLU A 521 0.73 -49.69 20.74
CA GLU A 521 0.03 -50.81 20.10
C GLU A 521 0.98 -51.97 19.77
N ARG A 522 2.24 -51.67 19.39
CA ARG A 522 3.28 -52.68 19.18
C ARG A 522 3.69 -53.36 20.48
N GLU A 523 3.80 -52.63 21.58
CA GLU A 523 4.06 -53.20 22.91
C GLU A 523 2.87 -54.00 23.43
N ARG A 524 1.65 -53.51 23.21
CA ARG A 524 0.41 -54.23 23.48
C ARG A 524 0.37 -55.57 22.73
N ARG A 525 0.71 -55.58 21.45
CA ARG A 525 0.81 -56.81 20.64
C ARG A 525 1.89 -57.78 21.10
N LYS A 526 2.94 -57.32 21.80
CA LYS A 526 3.98 -58.20 22.37
C LYS A 526 3.57 -58.79 23.72
N THR A 527 2.76 -58.06 24.49
CA THR A 527 2.40 -58.40 25.87
C THR A 527 1.04 -59.10 25.98
N ASN A 528 0.14 -58.84 25.03
CA ASN A 528 -1.19 -59.45 24.98
C ASN A 528 -1.16 -60.76 24.18
N VAL A 529 -0.94 -61.87 24.88
CA VAL A 529 -0.94 -63.23 24.30
C VAL A 529 -2.28 -63.58 23.63
N LEU A 530 -3.38 -62.95 24.06
CA LEU A 530 -4.73 -63.13 23.52
C LEU A 530 -5.01 -62.26 22.28
N ASP A 531 -4.01 -61.50 21.78
CA ASP A 531 -4.19 -60.72 20.57
C ASP A 531 -4.40 -61.68 19.37
N PRO A 532 -5.49 -61.55 18.58
CA PRO A 532 -5.78 -62.44 17.46
C PRO A 532 -4.66 -62.45 16.41
N SER A 533 -3.80 -61.42 16.38
CA SER A 533 -2.60 -61.41 15.53
C SER A 533 -1.57 -62.49 15.87
N HIS A 534 -1.47 -62.92 17.14
CA HIS A 534 -0.63 -64.05 17.56
C HIS A 534 -1.17 -65.41 17.12
N HIS A 535 -2.48 -65.51 16.90
CA HIS A 535 -3.13 -66.70 16.39
C HIS A 535 -3.24 -66.71 14.86
N THR A 536 -2.70 -65.69 14.17
CA THR A 536 -2.64 -65.71 12.70
C THR A 536 -1.56 -66.69 12.23
N PRO A 537 -1.91 -67.76 11.49
CA PRO A 537 -0.91 -68.71 10.99
C PRO A 537 0.10 -68.00 10.09
N SER A 538 1.32 -68.53 10.01
CA SER A 538 2.38 -67.96 9.16
C SER A 538 1.92 -67.86 7.69
N LEU A 539 2.44 -66.89 6.94
CA LEU A 539 2.16 -66.72 5.50
C LEU A 539 2.25 -68.04 4.70
N PRO A 540 3.29 -68.89 4.86
CA PRO A 540 3.34 -70.19 4.19
C PRO A 540 2.20 -71.12 4.63
N ALA A 541 1.82 -71.15 5.91
CA ALA A 541 0.70 -71.95 6.39
C ALA A 541 -0.66 -71.46 5.84
N ARG A 542 -0.83 -70.14 5.66
CA ARG A 542 -2.02 -69.56 5.00
C ARG A 542 -2.09 -69.90 3.51
N LEU A 543 -0.95 -69.83 2.81
CA LEU A 543 -0.85 -70.22 1.41
C LEU A 543 -1.13 -71.71 1.24
N LEU A 544 -0.56 -72.56 2.09
CA LEU A 544 -0.74 -74.01 2.06
C LEU A 544 -2.18 -74.40 2.44
N ALA A 545 -2.82 -73.68 3.36
CA ALA A 545 -4.24 -73.83 3.69
C ALA A 545 -5.15 -73.41 2.51
N ARG A 546 -4.85 -72.32 1.81
CA ARG A 546 -5.56 -71.91 0.58
C ARG A 546 -5.38 -72.91 -0.56
N ILE A 547 -4.17 -73.45 -0.73
CA ILE A 547 -3.88 -74.50 -1.73
C ILE A 547 -4.60 -75.82 -1.37
N ARG A 548 -4.68 -76.16 -0.07
CA ARG A 548 -5.49 -77.29 0.40
C ARG A 548 -6.99 -77.08 0.22
N GLN A 549 -7.49 -75.86 0.36
CA GLN A 549 -8.89 -75.53 0.07
C GLN A 549 -9.22 -75.60 -1.43
N LEU A 550 -8.23 -75.35 -2.30
CA LEU A 550 -8.38 -75.52 -3.75
C LEU A 550 -8.35 -76.99 -4.21
N THR A 551 -7.83 -77.90 -3.39
CA THR A 551 -7.66 -79.33 -3.74
C THR A 551 -8.66 -80.27 -3.05
N ARG A 552 -9.54 -79.76 -2.17
CA ARG A 552 -10.64 -80.54 -1.56
C ARG A 552 -12.00 -80.12 -2.11
N HIS A 553 -12.82 -81.10 -2.46
CA HIS A 553 -14.25 -80.90 -2.71
C HIS A 553 -14.96 -80.39 -1.45
N PRO A 554 -16.03 -79.58 -1.58
CA PRO A 554 -16.68 -78.92 -0.45
C PRO A 554 -17.44 -79.94 0.39
N GLU A 555 -16.98 -80.21 1.61
CA GLU A 555 -17.82 -80.79 2.66
C GLU A 555 -18.69 -79.70 3.30
N PRO A 556 -19.93 -80.02 3.71
CA PRO A 556 -20.88 -79.03 4.21
C PRO A 556 -20.38 -78.40 5.51
N ALA A 557 -20.65 -77.10 5.66
CA ALA A 557 -20.22 -76.28 6.77
C ALA A 557 -20.75 -76.82 8.11
N GLY A 558 -19.92 -77.55 8.84
CA GLY A 558 -20.10 -77.76 10.28
C GLY A 558 -19.93 -76.43 11.01
N GLU A 559 -20.91 -76.11 11.85
CA GLU A 559 -21.02 -74.90 12.66
C GLU A 559 -19.68 -74.51 13.30
N ARG A 560 -19.11 -73.38 12.84
CA ARG A 560 -18.13 -72.64 13.64
C ARG A 560 -18.90 -71.66 14.49
N THR A 561 -19.26 -72.10 15.69
CA THR A 561 -19.57 -71.18 16.79
C THR A 561 -18.38 -70.23 16.99
N PRO A 562 -18.57 -68.90 16.90
CA PRO A 562 -17.51 -67.99 17.29
C PRO A 562 -17.34 -68.07 18.80
N LEU A 563 -16.17 -68.55 19.25
CA LEU A 563 -15.74 -68.41 20.63
C LEU A 563 -15.63 -66.92 20.95
N LEU A 564 -16.63 -66.43 21.69
CA LEU A 564 -16.51 -65.27 22.57
C LEU A 564 -15.53 -65.65 23.67
N LEU A 565 -14.32 -65.07 23.65
CA LEU A 565 -13.50 -64.69 24.82
C LEU A 565 -12.21 -63.99 24.36
#